data_AF-A0A834BGN3-F1
#
_entry.id   AF-A0A834BGN3-F1
#
_cell.length_a   1.000
_cell.length_b   1.000
_cell.length_c   1.000
_cell.angle_alpha   90.00
_cell.angle_beta   90.00
_cell.angle_gamma   90.00
#
_symmetry.space_group_name_H-M   'P 1'
#
loop_
_entity.id
_entity.type
_entity.pdbx_description
1 polymer ?
#
loop_
_entity_poly.entity_id
_entity_poly.type
_entity_poly.pdbx_seq_one_letter_code
_entity_poly.pdbx_strand_id
1 'polypeptide(L)'
;MQTTLDDATDDWGIKVERVEIKDVKLPVQLQRAMAAEAEASREARAKVIAAEGEMNASRALKEASMVITESPAALQLRYLQTLTTIAAEKNSTIVFPLPIDMLQGIIGAKH
;
A
#
# COMPACT_ATOMS: atom_id res chain seq x y z
N MET A 1 -40.59 9.47 -0.19
CA MET A 1 -41.22 8.17 -0.53
C MET A 1 -42.11 7.68 0.59
N GLN A 2 -41.62 7.55 1.83
CA GLN A 2 -42.47 7.20 2.99
C GLN A 2 -43.62 8.19 3.20
N THR A 3 -43.32 9.50 3.29
CA THR A 3 -44.33 10.56 3.48
C THR A 3 -45.42 10.54 2.40
N THR A 4 -45.02 10.35 1.14
CA THR A 4 -45.95 10.29 -0.01
C THR A 4 -46.91 9.10 0.05
N LEU A 5 -46.49 7.98 0.64
CA LEU A 5 -47.37 6.82 0.82
C LEU A 5 -48.25 6.98 2.06
N ASP A 6 -47.71 7.52 3.15
CA ASP A 6 -48.46 7.78 4.40
C ASP A 6 -49.64 8.73 4.14
N ASP A 7 -49.36 9.87 3.48
CA ASP A 7 -50.36 10.87 3.09
C ASP A 7 -51.49 10.28 2.20
N ALA A 8 -51.17 9.25 1.39
CA ALA A 8 -52.14 8.60 0.50
C ALA A 8 -52.98 7.53 1.20
N THR A 9 -52.53 7.02 2.35
CA THR A 9 -53.20 5.96 3.13
C THR A 9 -53.92 6.48 4.38
N ASP A 10 -53.75 7.75 4.71
CA ASP A 10 -54.40 8.42 5.85
C ASP A 10 -55.93 8.40 5.76
N ASP A 11 -56.51 8.59 4.56
CA ASP A 11 -57.95 8.50 4.32
C ASP A 11 -58.54 7.11 4.62
N TRP A 12 -57.69 6.07 4.62
CA TRP A 12 -58.06 4.70 4.95
C TRP A 12 -57.74 4.33 6.41
N GLY A 13 -57.19 5.26 7.19
CA GLY A 13 -56.81 5.05 8.59
C GLY A 13 -55.62 4.10 8.77
N ILE A 14 -54.77 3.94 7.74
CA ILE A 14 -53.62 3.04 7.76
C ILE A 14 -52.33 3.88 7.90
N LYS A 15 -51.52 3.58 8.91
CA LYS A 15 -50.25 4.24 9.18
C LYS A 15 -49.07 3.46 8.60
N VAL A 16 -48.20 4.10 7.82
CA VAL A 16 -47.05 3.47 7.16
C VAL A 16 -45.78 3.54 8.03
N GLU A 17 -45.40 2.45 8.67
CA GLU A 17 -44.23 2.43 9.57
C GLU A 17 -42.86 2.43 8.85
N ARG A 18 -42.76 1.77 7.69
CA ARG A 18 -41.49 1.63 6.95
C ARG A 18 -41.70 1.39 5.47
N VAL A 19 -40.90 2.05 4.64
CA VAL A 19 -40.83 1.79 3.19
C VAL A 19 -39.43 1.34 2.84
N GLU A 20 -39.33 0.16 2.23
CA GLU A 20 -38.08 -0.41 1.72
C GLU A 20 -38.21 -0.73 0.24
N ILE A 21 -37.13 -0.52 -0.50
CA ILE A 21 -37.05 -0.92 -1.90
C ILE A 21 -36.72 -2.41 -1.93
N LYS A 22 -37.66 -3.22 -2.42
CA LYS A 22 -37.51 -4.67 -2.45
C LYS A 22 -36.58 -5.16 -3.56
N ASP A 23 -36.69 -4.58 -4.76
CA ASP A 23 -35.93 -5.04 -5.92
C ASP A 23 -35.82 -3.95 -6.98
N VAL A 24 -34.63 -3.81 -7.59
CA VAL A 24 -34.38 -2.89 -8.70
C VAL A 24 -33.78 -3.67 -9.86
N LYS A 25 -34.51 -3.75 -10.98
CA LYS A 25 -34.06 -4.48 -12.17
C LYS A 25 -33.44 -3.51 -13.16
N LEU A 26 -32.13 -3.64 -13.34
CA LEU A 26 -31.38 -2.92 -14.37
C LEU A 26 -31.28 -3.81 -15.62
N PRO A 27 -31.36 -3.24 -16.84
CA PRO A 27 -31.07 -3.98 -18.06
C PRO A 27 -29.64 -4.56 -18.02
N VAL A 28 -29.49 -5.82 -18.43
CA VAL A 28 -28.21 -6.55 -18.39
C VAL A 28 -27.08 -5.81 -19.12
N GLN A 29 -27.39 -5.12 -20.22
CA GLN A 29 -26.42 -4.33 -20.98
C GLN A 29 -25.86 -3.16 -20.17
N LEU A 30 -26.73 -2.44 -19.45
CA LEU A 30 -26.35 -1.30 -18.62
C LEU A 30 -25.56 -1.74 -17.39
N GLN A 31 -25.96 -2.85 -16.76
CA GLN A 31 -25.22 -3.43 -15.63
C GLN A 31 -23.78 -3.80 -16.01
N ARG A 32 -23.57 -4.37 -17.20
CA ARG A 32 -22.23 -4.70 -17.70
C ARG A 32 -21.40 -3.45 -18.01
N ALA A 33 -21.99 -2.46 -18.65
CA ALA A 33 -21.30 -1.20 -18.95
C ALA A 33 -20.88 -0.47 -17.67
N MET A 34 -21.78 -0.38 -16.68
CA MET A 34 -21.48 0.22 -15.38
C MET A 34 -20.40 -0.55 -14.61
N ALA A 35 -20.42 -1.89 -14.65
CA ALA A 35 -19.39 -2.70 -14.02
C ALA A 35 -18.01 -2.46 -14.63
N ALA A 36 -17.92 -2.43 -15.97
CA ALA A 36 -16.68 -2.17 -16.69
C ALA A 36 -16.13 -0.76 -16.42
N GLU A 37 -17.00 0.25 -16.39
CA GLU A 37 -16.62 1.63 -16.05
C GLU A 37 -16.13 1.73 -14.60
N ALA A 38 -16.85 1.11 -13.66
CA ALA A 38 -16.47 1.10 -12.25
C ALA A 38 -15.12 0.41 -12.03
N GLU A 39 -14.86 -0.70 -12.72
CA GLU A 39 -13.57 -1.41 -12.68
C GLU A 39 -12.44 -0.55 -13.24
N ALA A 40 -12.61 0.05 -14.42
CA ALA A 40 -11.61 0.93 -15.02
C ALA A 40 -11.30 2.14 -14.13
N SER A 41 -12.33 2.76 -13.54
CA SER A 41 -12.17 3.88 -12.60
C SER A 41 -11.43 3.46 -11.32
N ARG A 42 -11.69 2.24 -10.83
CA ARG A 42 -11.03 1.69 -9.65
C ARG A 42 -9.56 1.38 -9.93
N GLU A 43 -9.25 0.75 -11.07
CA GLU A 43 -7.88 0.46 -11.47
C GLU A 43 -7.07 1.74 -11.68
N ALA A 44 -7.65 2.75 -12.36
CA ALA A 44 -6.99 4.03 -12.57
C ALA A 44 -6.63 4.69 -11.23
N ARG A 45 -7.57 4.72 -10.28
CA ARG A 45 -7.32 5.24 -8.92
C ARG A 45 -6.27 4.44 -8.18
N ALA A 46 -6.31 3.10 -8.27
CA ALA A 46 -5.30 2.25 -7.64
C ALA A 46 -3.88 2.55 -8.15
N LYS A 47 -3.73 2.77 -9.46
CA LYS A 47 -2.42 3.14 -10.06
C LYS A 47 -1.92 4.49 -9.57
N VAL A 48 -2.79 5.49 -9.44
CA VAL A 48 -2.42 6.80 -8.92
C VAL A 48 -1.94 6.70 -7.47
N ILE A 49 -2.69 5.98 -6.62
CA ILE A 49 -2.33 5.78 -5.22
C ILE A 49 -1.00 5.01 -5.10
N ALA A 50 -0.79 4.00 -5.93
CA ALA A 50 0.46 3.24 -5.94
C ALA A 50 1.66 4.13 -6.32
N ALA A 51 1.53 4.93 -7.38
CA ALA A 51 2.57 5.85 -7.83
C ALA A 51 2.89 6.93 -6.79
N GLU A 52 1.87 7.48 -6.12
CA GLU A 52 2.04 8.45 -5.04
C GLU A 52 2.73 7.80 -3.82
N GLY A 53 2.33 6.58 -3.47
CA GLY A 53 2.97 5.78 -2.43
C GLY A 53 4.45 5.52 -2.73
N GLU A 54 4.78 5.17 -3.96
CA GLU A 54 6.15 4.94 -4.42
C GLU A 54 7.01 6.22 -4.38
N MET A 55 6.44 7.36 -4.78
CA MET A 55 7.12 8.66 -4.69
C MET A 55 7.42 9.02 -3.23
N ASN A 56 6.44 8.85 -2.35
CA ASN A 56 6.59 9.14 -0.92
C ASN A 56 7.63 8.22 -0.26
N ALA A 57 7.60 6.92 -0.58
CA ALA A 57 8.59 5.96 -0.11
C ALA A 57 10.00 6.31 -0.61
N SER A 58 10.14 6.66 -1.88
CA SER A 58 11.42 7.07 -2.48
C SER A 58 11.99 8.32 -1.81
N ARG A 59 11.14 9.29 -1.49
CA ARG A 59 11.54 10.50 -0.77
C ARG A 59 12.03 10.19 0.64
N ALA A 60 11.29 9.37 1.39
CA ALA A 60 11.69 8.96 2.73
C ALA A 60 13.01 8.18 2.72
N LEU A 61 13.22 7.30 1.74
CA LEU A 61 14.47 6.56 1.56
C LEU A 61 15.64 7.49 1.21
N LYS A 62 15.42 8.51 0.37
CA LYS A 62 16.42 9.53 0.06
C LYS A 62 16.82 10.31 1.32
N GLU A 63 15.85 10.76 2.11
CA GLU A 63 16.09 11.46 3.37
C GLU A 63 16.86 10.59 4.36
N ALA A 64 16.45 9.32 4.53
CA ALA A 64 17.19 8.37 5.35
C ALA A 64 18.62 8.15 4.84
N SER A 65 18.84 8.07 3.52
CA SER A 65 20.18 7.93 2.94
C SER A 65 21.06 9.14 3.25
N MET A 66 20.53 10.37 3.14
CA MET A 66 21.29 11.58 3.45
C MET A 66 21.74 11.60 4.91
N VAL A 67 20.83 11.30 5.84
CA VAL A 67 21.14 11.21 7.28
C VAL A 67 22.22 10.17 7.57
N ILE A 68 22.19 9.04 6.85
CA ILE A 68 23.19 7.97 7.00
C ILE A 68 24.55 8.37 6.45
N THR A 69 24.58 9.13 5.35
CA THR A 69 25.83 9.68 4.80
C THR A 69 26.46 10.72 5.74
N GLU A 70 25.65 11.53 6.41
CA GLU A 70 26.13 12.55 7.37
C GLU A 70 26.80 11.92 8.60
N SER A 71 26.40 10.72 9.00
CA SER A 71 26.97 10.02 10.17
C SER A 71 27.55 8.66 9.78
N PRO A 72 28.89 8.54 9.64
CA PRO A 72 29.54 7.26 9.34
C PRO A 72 29.23 6.15 10.35
N ALA A 73 28.95 6.50 11.61
CA ALA A 73 28.54 5.55 12.64
C ALA A 73 27.15 4.92 12.36
N ALA A 74 26.28 5.60 11.62
CA ALA A 74 24.95 5.09 11.26
C ALA A 74 25.03 3.86 10.33
N LEU A 75 25.97 3.84 9.39
CA LEU A 75 26.22 2.65 8.55
C LEU A 75 26.70 1.47 9.39
N GLN A 76 27.58 1.71 10.36
CA GLN A 76 28.09 0.66 11.23
C GLN A 76 26.98 0.10 12.15
N LEU A 77 26.11 0.96 12.70
CA LEU A 77 24.95 0.50 13.47
C LEU A 77 23.97 -0.31 12.61
N ARG A 78 23.70 0.14 11.38
CA ARG A 78 22.85 -0.62 10.44
C ARG A 78 23.47 -1.96 10.09
N TYR A 79 24.79 -2.02 9.90
CA TYR A 79 25.52 -3.27 9.69
C TYR A 79 25.34 -4.23 10.87
N LEU A 80 25.53 -3.75 12.11
CA LEU A 80 25.31 -4.56 13.32
C LEU A 80 23.86 -5.05 13.43
N GLN A 81 22.88 -4.19 13.13
CA GLN A 81 21.47 -4.59 13.09
C GLN A 81 21.22 -5.70 12.05
N THR A 82 21.74 -5.57 10.82
CA THR A 82 21.60 -6.62 9.81
C THR A 82 22.23 -7.94 10.25
N LEU A 83 23.36 -7.90 10.95
CA LEU A 83 23.98 -9.10 11.53
C LEU A 83 23.08 -9.74 12.59
N THR A 84 22.43 -8.96 13.45
CA THR A 84 21.49 -9.51 14.44
C THR A 84 20.26 -10.13 13.79
N THR A 85 19.72 -9.52 12.72
CA THR A 85 18.60 -10.09 11.95
C THR A 85 18.97 -11.41 11.28
N ILE A 86 20.13 -11.46 10.62
CA ILE A 86 20.62 -12.67 9.95
C ILE A 86 20.95 -13.76 10.98
N ALA A 87 21.54 -13.42 12.13
CA ALA A 87 21.86 -14.40 13.18
C ALA A 87 20.60 -15.00 13.83
N ALA A 88 19.47 -14.28 13.81
CA ALA A 88 18.18 -14.80 14.28
C ALA A 88 17.56 -15.82 13.30
N GLU A 89 17.77 -15.64 11.99
CA GLU A 89 17.41 -16.61 10.97
C GLU A 89 18.48 -17.72 10.91
N LYS A 90 18.23 -18.85 11.56
CA LYS A 90 19.13 -20.02 11.66
C LYS A 90 19.60 -20.60 10.31
N ASN A 91 20.47 -19.91 9.58
CA ASN A 91 21.07 -20.37 8.31
C ASN A 91 22.60 -20.22 8.36
N SER A 92 23.29 -21.36 8.30
CA SER A 92 24.72 -21.53 8.60
C SER A 92 25.68 -21.05 7.50
N THR A 93 25.18 -20.39 6.45
CA THR A 93 26.01 -19.86 5.34
C THR A 93 25.83 -18.35 5.25
N ILE A 94 26.79 -17.62 5.81
CA ILE A 94 26.82 -16.15 5.76
C ILE A 94 27.64 -15.75 4.53
N VAL A 95 26.97 -15.28 3.47
CA VAL A 95 27.65 -14.69 2.31
C VAL A 95 27.95 -13.24 2.64
N PHE A 96 29.22 -12.94 2.88
CA PHE A 96 29.71 -11.61 3.22
C PHE A 96 30.10 -10.83 1.95
N PRO A 97 29.37 -9.77 1.57
CA PRO A 97 29.90 -8.79 0.64
C PRO A 97 30.87 -7.89 1.39
N LEU A 98 32.17 -8.20 1.32
CA LEU A 98 33.20 -7.29 1.81
C LEU A 98 33.39 -6.15 0.79
N PRO A 99 33.44 -4.87 1.23
CA PRO A 99 33.81 -3.76 0.38
C PRO A 99 35.18 -4.01 -0.25
N ILE A 100 35.30 -3.78 -1.56
CA ILE A 100 36.55 -3.99 -2.31
C ILE A 100 37.70 -3.13 -1.74
N ASP A 101 37.38 -2.01 -1.10
CA ASP A 101 38.33 -1.12 -0.44
C ASP A 101 39.06 -1.81 0.73
N MET A 102 38.41 -2.75 1.43
CA MET A 102 39.05 -3.55 2.49
C MET A 102 39.92 -4.68 1.91
N LEU A 103 39.58 -5.20 0.73
CA LEU A 103 40.38 -6.20 0.03
C LEU A 103 41.70 -5.60 -0.52
N GLN A 104 41.70 -4.32 -0.92
CA GLN A 104 42.93 -3.64 -1.35
C GLN A 104 43.99 -3.56 -0.25
N GLY A 105 43.60 -3.40 1.03
CA GLY A 105 44.54 -3.40 2.15
C GLY A 105 45.22 -4.75 2.41
N ILE A 106 44.60 -5.86 1.96
CA ILE A 106 45.14 -7.23 2.11
C ILE A 106 45.94 -7.63 0.86
N ILE A 107 45.53 -7.20 -0.33
CA ILE A 107 46.21 -7.49 -1.60
C ILE A 107 47.41 -6.56 -1.83
N GLY A 108 47.37 -5.32 -1.32
CA GLY A 108 48.46 -4.33 -1.41
C GLY A 108 49.60 -4.53 -0.42
N ALA A 109 49.52 -5.49 0.51
CA ALA A 109 50.58 -5.80 1.47
C ALA A 109 51.68 -6.74 0.89
N LYS A 110 51.63 -7.05 -0.42
CA LYS A 110 52.68 -7.74 -1.16
C LYS A 110 53.16 -6.89 -2.34
N HIS A 111 53.79 -5.75 -2.06
CA HIS A 111 54.99 -5.26 -2.73
C HIS A 111 55.56 -4.04 -2.03
#